data_AF-A0A8I6YIF2-F1
#
_entry.id   AF-A0A8I6YIF2-F1
#
_cell.length_a   1.000
_cell.length_b   1.000
_cell.length_c   1.000
_cell.angle_alpha   90.00
_cell.angle_beta   90.00
_cell.angle_gamma   90.00
#
_symmetry.space_group_name_H-M   'P 1'
#
loop_
_entity.id
_entity.type
_entity.pdbx_description
1 polymer ?
#
loop_
_entity_poly.entity_id
_entity_poly.type
_entity_poly.pdbx_seq_one_letter_code
_entity_poly.pdbx_strand_id
1 'polypeptide(L)'
;MSFDSSVLLWHIAIDICFHHQSTTPRGQECAAQSRVISNYMTYLLSIRSEMLIVGSKVGIFIISCEDIELTLGHNSALHDERGLSQGILSKAQQPPLLDNTSIAGTSCRLAKMLMELQDEVERWEMVQGVWVEMLCYSVRRCRGYLHAKNMSELTELLLEYVMGLGPLVLGFA
;
A
#
# COMPACT_ATOMS: atom_id res chain seq x y z
N MET A 1 3.45 6.28 13.78
CA MET A 1 3.10 5.06 13.03
C MET A 1 4.39 4.44 12.50
N SER A 2 4.53 3.10 12.51
CA SER A 2 5.74 2.45 11.98
C SER A 2 5.71 2.41 10.44
N PHE A 3 6.86 2.13 9.82
CA PHE A 3 6.94 1.94 8.37
C PHE A 3 6.05 0.79 7.90
N ASP A 4 6.12 -0.36 8.58
CA ASP A 4 5.28 -1.54 8.32
C ASP A 4 3.78 -1.20 8.31
N SER A 5 3.30 -0.48 9.34
CA SER A 5 1.90 -0.03 9.40
C SER A 5 1.57 0.95 8.29
N SER A 6 2.52 1.78 7.87
CA SER A 6 2.31 2.74 6.77
C SER A 6 2.17 2.03 5.43
N VAL A 7 2.98 1.00 5.16
CA VAL A 7 2.87 0.17 3.95
C VAL A 7 1.47 -0.45 3.85
N LEU A 8 1.01 -1.08 4.93
CA LEU A 8 -0.29 -1.74 4.92
C LEU A 8 -1.45 -0.74 4.80
N LEU A 9 -1.38 0.38 5.52
CA LEU A 9 -2.38 1.43 5.46
C LEU A 9 -2.53 2.01 4.05
N TRP A 10 -1.41 2.38 3.41
CA TRP A 10 -1.42 2.89 2.05
C TRP A 10 -1.94 1.86 1.06
N HIS A 11 -1.54 0.59 1.19
CA HIS A 11 -2.02 -0.49 0.34
C HIS A 11 -3.55 -0.64 0.41
N ILE A 12 -4.13 -0.69 1.61
CA ILE A 12 -5.59 -0.77 1.79
C ILE A 12 -6.27 0.48 1.22
N ALA A 13 -5.73 1.67 1.51
CA ALA A 13 -6.33 2.93 1.05
C ALA A 13 -6.39 3.02 -0.49
N ILE A 14 -5.33 2.62 -1.18
CA ILE A 14 -5.31 2.68 -2.64
C ILE A 14 -6.21 1.61 -3.27
N ASP A 15 -6.36 0.43 -2.65
CA ASP A 15 -7.26 -0.61 -3.16
C ASP A 15 -8.72 -0.16 -3.03
N ILE A 16 -9.07 0.51 -1.91
CA ILE A 16 -10.37 1.19 -1.76
C ILE A 16 -10.57 2.22 -2.88
N CYS A 17 -9.59 3.08 -3.16
CA CYS A 17 -9.67 4.06 -4.25
C CYS A 17 -9.78 3.40 -5.63
N PHE A 18 -8.98 2.36 -5.89
CA PHE A 18 -8.95 1.66 -7.18
C PHE A 18 -10.28 0.97 -7.50
N HIS A 19 -10.93 0.42 -6.48
CA HIS A 19 -12.24 -0.23 -6.59
C HIS A 19 -13.43 0.70 -6.32
N HIS A 20 -13.18 2.00 -6.12
CA HIS A 20 -14.24 2.97 -5.92
C HIS A 20 -15.08 3.15 -7.19
N GLN A 21 -16.40 3.28 -7.03
CA GLN A 21 -17.35 3.38 -8.15
C GLN A 21 -17.11 4.60 -9.07
N SER A 22 -16.44 5.63 -8.57
CA SER A 22 -16.12 6.84 -9.33
C SER A 22 -14.77 6.76 -10.06
N THR A 23 -14.02 5.67 -9.92
CA THR A 23 -12.70 5.52 -10.55
C THR A 23 -12.88 5.08 -11.99
N THR A 24 -12.37 5.88 -12.93
CA THR A 24 -12.52 5.60 -14.37
C THR A 24 -11.49 4.57 -14.86
N PRO A 25 -11.68 3.96 -16.05
CA PRO A 25 -10.66 3.09 -16.66
C PRO A 25 -9.31 3.78 -16.84
N ARG A 26 -9.31 5.08 -17.17
CA ARG A 26 -8.08 5.87 -17.27
C ARG A 26 -7.40 5.99 -15.90
N GLY A 27 -8.15 6.27 -14.85
CA GLY A 27 -7.63 6.26 -13.48
C GLY A 27 -7.01 4.91 -13.10
N GLN A 28 -7.62 3.80 -13.52
CA GLN A 28 -7.07 2.46 -13.29
C GLN A 28 -5.75 2.22 -14.03
N GLU A 29 -5.61 2.73 -15.25
CA GLU A 29 -4.35 2.71 -16.00
C GLU A 29 -3.26 3.51 -15.27
N CYS A 30 -3.58 4.72 -14.79
CA CYS A 30 -2.67 5.55 -13.99
C CYS A 30 -2.27 4.85 -12.67
N ALA A 31 -3.17 4.10 -12.05
CA ALA A 31 -2.92 3.39 -10.81
C ALA A 31 -1.99 2.16 -10.97
N ALA A 32 -1.80 1.65 -12.18
CA ALA A 32 -1.20 0.33 -12.43
C ALA A 32 0.19 0.18 -11.79
N GLN A 33 1.06 1.19 -11.92
CA GLN A 33 2.41 1.14 -11.35
C GLN A 33 2.38 1.15 -9.81
N SER A 34 1.54 2.00 -9.24
CA SER A 34 1.31 2.07 -7.80
C SER A 34 0.82 0.74 -7.22
N ARG A 35 -0.04 0.01 -7.95
CA ARG A 35 -0.50 -1.33 -7.54
C ARG A 35 0.61 -2.37 -7.58
N VAL A 36 1.47 -2.35 -8.60
CA VAL A 36 2.61 -3.27 -8.66
C VAL A 36 3.54 -3.05 -7.45
N ILE A 37 3.86 -1.80 -7.14
CA ILE A 37 4.74 -1.48 -6.02
C ILE A 37 4.08 -1.83 -4.68
N SER A 38 2.81 -1.47 -4.49
CA SER A 38 2.10 -1.74 -3.24
C SER A 38 1.97 -3.25 -2.98
N ASN A 39 1.60 -4.04 -3.98
CA ASN A 39 1.48 -5.50 -3.88
C ASN A 39 2.82 -6.13 -3.51
N TYR A 40 3.91 -5.65 -4.12
CA TYR A 40 5.26 -6.10 -3.78
C TYR A 40 5.64 -5.75 -2.34
N MET A 41 5.39 -4.53 -1.89
CA MET A 41 5.73 -4.08 -0.54
C MET A 41 4.91 -4.82 0.53
N THR A 42 3.63 -5.09 0.26
CA THR A 42 2.77 -5.91 1.13
C THR A 42 3.19 -7.39 1.12
N TYR A 43 3.62 -7.92 -0.03
CA TYR A 43 4.23 -9.25 -0.12
C TYR A 43 5.50 -9.34 0.74
N LEU A 44 6.38 -8.33 0.69
CA LEU A 44 7.54 -8.27 1.56
C LEU A 44 7.11 -8.24 3.03
N LEU A 45 6.16 -7.37 3.41
CA LEU A 45 5.68 -7.29 4.78
C LEU A 45 5.12 -8.62 5.32
N SER A 46 4.41 -9.39 4.48
CA SER A 46 3.75 -10.64 4.87
C SER A 46 4.66 -11.87 4.84
N ILE A 47 5.55 -11.98 3.83
CA ILE A 47 6.32 -13.21 3.60
C ILE A 47 7.82 -13.03 3.85
N ARG A 48 8.38 -11.84 3.57
CA ARG A 48 9.83 -11.57 3.65
C ARG A 48 10.11 -10.26 4.36
N SER A 49 9.58 -10.11 5.57
CA SER A 49 9.58 -8.83 6.28
C SER A 49 11.00 -8.29 6.49
N GLU A 50 12.02 -9.15 6.59
CA GLU A 50 13.42 -8.75 6.72
C GLU A 50 13.98 -8.03 5.48
N MET A 51 13.37 -8.24 4.31
CA MET A 51 13.70 -7.53 3.07
C MET A 51 12.98 -6.18 2.95
N LEU A 52 11.96 -5.92 3.77
CA LEU A 52 11.22 -4.66 3.77
C LEU A 52 12.05 -3.57 4.46
N ILE A 53 12.29 -3.68 5.76
CA ILE A 53 13.34 -2.95 6.48
C ILE A 53 13.88 -3.85 7.59
N VAL A 54 15.10 -3.59 8.06
CA VAL A 54 15.64 -4.28 9.25
C VAL A 54 14.72 -4.03 10.44
N GLY A 55 14.25 -5.12 11.06
CA GLY A 55 13.35 -5.06 12.22
C GLY A 55 11.86 -4.95 11.90
N SER A 56 11.46 -5.04 10.62
CA SER A 56 10.05 -5.20 10.24
C SER A 56 9.44 -6.43 10.91
N LYS A 57 8.16 -6.32 11.28
CA LYS A 57 7.45 -7.37 12.01
C LYS A 57 6.22 -7.82 11.25
N VAL A 58 6.23 -9.09 10.80
CA VAL A 58 5.05 -9.75 10.22
C VAL A 58 3.82 -9.70 11.14
N GLY A 59 4.02 -9.60 12.45
CA GLY A 59 2.94 -9.49 13.43
C GLY A 59 2.00 -8.29 13.20
N ILE A 60 2.49 -7.17 12.63
CA ILE A 60 1.63 -6.03 12.29
C ILE A 60 0.64 -6.40 11.18
N PHE A 61 1.08 -7.16 10.18
CA PHE A 61 0.22 -7.64 9.11
C PHE A 61 -0.85 -8.58 9.65
N ILE A 62 -0.46 -9.56 10.48
CA ILE A 62 -1.39 -10.54 11.08
C ILE A 62 -2.47 -9.84 11.92
N ILE A 63 -2.07 -8.98 12.86
CA ILE A 63 -3.01 -8.24 13.73
C ILE A 63 -4.00 -7.42 12.89
N SER A 64 -3.51 -6.80 11.81
CA SER A 64 -4.36 -5.98 10.94
C SER A 64 -5.35 -6.82 10.13
N CYS A 65 -4.93 -8.00 9.65
CA CYS A 65 -5.83 -8.95 8.99
C CYS A 65 -6.91 -9.43 9.97
N GLU A 66 -6.55 -9.79 11.20
CA GLU A 66 -7.49 -10.18 12.26
C GLU A 66 -8.50 -9.05 12.54
N ASP A 67 -8.03 -7.80 12.69
CA ASP A 67 -8.88 -6.62 12.89
C ASP A 67 -9.89 -6.45 11.73
N ILE A 68 -9.43 -6.62 10.48
CA ILE A 68 -10.27 -6.51 9.28
C ILE A 68 -11.30 -7.65 9.24
N GLU A 69 -10.89 -8.89 9.48
CA GLU A 69 -11.76 -10.06 9.52
C GLU A 69 -12.85 -9.92 10.59
N LEU A 70 -12.47 -9.52 11.81
CA LEU A 70 -13.40 -9.25 12.90
C LEU A 70 -14.41 -8.16 12.53
N THR A 71 -13.96 -7.11 11.84
CA THR A 71 -14.80 -5.97 11.44
C THR A 71 -15.82 -6.34 10.36
N LEU A 72 -15.38 -7.11 9.36
CA LEU A 72 -16.23 -7.54 8.24
C LEU A 72 -17.20 -8.66 8.65
N GLY A 73 -16.88 -9.38 9.72
CA GLY A 73 -17.49 -10.67 10.04
C GLY A 73 -17.03 -11.73 9.04
N HIS A 74 -17.23 -13.01 9.36
CA HIS A 74 -16.90 -14.14 8.46
C HIS A 74 -17.74 -14.21 7.15
N ASN A 75 -18.26 -13.08 6.67
CA ASN A 75 -19.07 -12.99 5.47
C ASN A 75 -18.22 -13.07 4.19
N SER A 76 -18.86 -13.59 3.14
CA SER A 76 -18.37 -13.89 1.79
C SER A 76 -17.74 -12.75 0.98
N ALA A 77 -17.55 -11.55 1.55
CA ALA A 77 -16.89 -10.42 0.90
C ALA A 77 -15.37 -10.64 0.72
N LEU A 78 -14.81 -11.72 1.27
CA LEU A 78 -13.38 -12.06 1.21
C LEU A 78 -12.96 -12.81 -0.07
N HIS A 79 -13.89 -13.11 -0.99
CA HIS A 79 -13.57 -13.93 -2.17
C HIS A 79 -12.75 -13.18 -3.25
N ASP A 80 -12.77 -11.84 -3.28
CA ASP A 80 -11.91 -11.03 -4.13
C ASP A 80 -11.55 -9.66 -3.50
N GLU A 81 -10.50 -9.02 -4.03
CA GLU A 81 -9.97 -7.74 -3.55
C GLU A 81 -11.00 -6.60 -3.59
N ARG A 82 -11.92 -6.65 -4.57
CA ARG A 82 -12.96 -5.63 -4.76
C ARG A 82 -14.01 -5.74 -3.65
N GLY A 83 -14.49 -6.95 -3.37
CA GLY A 83 -15.44 -7.23 -2.31
C GLY A 83 -14.88 -6.84 -0.94
N LEU A 84 -13.59 -7.13 -0.72
CA LEU A 84 -12.89 -6.74 0.50
C LEU A 84 -12.85 -5.21 0.65
N SER A 85 -12.42 -4.51 -0.40
CA SER A 85 -12.32 -3.04 -0.41
C SER A 85 -13.66 -2.35 -0.15
N GLN A 86 -14.73 -2.85 -0.79
CA GLN A 86 -16.10 -2.35 -0.59
C GLN A 86 -16.63 -2.67 0.81
N GLY A 87 -16.32 -3.87 1.32
CA GLY A 87 -16.64 -4.28 2.69
C GLY A 87 -16.03 -3.34 3.72
N ILE A 88 -14.72 -3.05 3.59
CA ILE A 88 -13.99 -2.16 4.49
C ILE A 88 -14.59 -0.75 4.45
N LEU A 89 -14.84 -0.21 3.25
CA LEU A 89 -15.41 1.12 3.07
C LEU A 89 -16.83 1.24 3.66
N SER A 90 -17.68 0.23 3.42
CA SER A 90 -19.07 0.25 3.93
C SER A 90 -19.13 0.18 5.46
N LYS A 91 -18.26 -0.62 6.10
CA LYS A 91 -18.16 -0.68 7.56
C LYS A 91 -17.66 0.62 8.16
N ALA A 92 -16.69 1.28 7.51
CA ALA A 92 -16.21 2.60 7.95
C ALA A 92 -17.24 3.74 7.81
N GLN A 93 -18.37 3.51 7.15
CA GLN A 93 -19.50 4.45 7.08
C GLN A 93 -20.55 4.21 8.18
N GLN A 94 -20.49 3.10 8.91
CA GLN A 94 -21.45 2.78 9.99
C GLN A 94 -20.92 3.24 11.37
N PRO A 95 -21.76 3.86 12.23
CA PRO A 95 -21.42 4.11 13.63
C PRO A 95 -21.47 2.82 14.48
N PRO A 96 -20.64 2.68 15.54
CA PRO A 96 -19.53 3.56 15.88
C PRO A 96 -18.40 3.34 14.88
N LEU A 97 -17.87 4.45 14.35
CA LEU A 97 -16.78 4.47 13.35
C LEU A 97 -15.74 3.43 13.72
N LEU A 98 -15.34 2.62 12.73
CA LEU A 98 -14.13 1.82 12.78
C LEU A 98 -13.06 2.65 13.49
N ASP A 99 -12.56 2.17 14.64
CA ASP A 99 -11.75 2.96 15.55
C ASP A 99 -10.76 3.79 14.73
N ASN A 100 -10.83 5.12 14.86
CA ASN A 100 -10.00 6.04 14.06
C ASN A 100 -8.50 5.83 14.31
N THR A 101 -8.13 4.99 15.28
CA THR A 101 -6.77 4.54 15.56
C THR A 101 -6.38 3.23 14.87
N SER A 102 -7.35 2.42 14.42
CA SER A 102 -7.11 1.17 13.69
C SER A 102 -6.54 1.42 12.28
N ILE A 103 -5.85 0.40 11.73
CA ILE A 103 -5.31 0.47 10.38
C ILE A 103 -6.42 0.58 9.34
N ALA A 104 -7.49 -0.22 9.46
CA ALA A 104 -8.61 -0.15 8.52
C ALA A 104 -9.32 1.23 8.55
N GLY A 105 -9.51 1.80 9.74
CA GLY A 105 -10.19 3.09 9.91
C GLY A 105 -9.34 4.23 9.34
N THR A 106 -8.03 4.21 9.64
CA THR A 106 -7.09 5.19 9.10
C THR A 106 -6.96 5.07 7.57
N SER A 107 -6.96 3.85 7.03
CA SER A 107 -6.94 3.59 5.59
C SER A 107 -8.18 4.13 4.90
N CYS A 108 -9.37 3.94 5.48
CA CYS A 108 -10.62 4.50 4.96
C CYS A 108 -10.61 6.03 4.95
N ARG A 109 -10.04 6.65 5.99
CA ARG A 109 -9.89 8.12 6.03
C ARG A 109 -8.94 8.60 4.94
N LEU A 110 -7.80 7.93 4.77
CA LEU A 110 -6.86 8.27 3.69
C LEU A 110 -7.52 8.10 2.31
N ALA A 111 -8.23 7.00 2.09
CA ALA A 111 -8.96 6.78 0.85
C ALA A 111 -9.97 7.90 0.57
N LYS A 112 -10.74 8.33 1.58
CA LYS A 112 -11.66 9.48 1.43
C LYS A 112 -10.92 10.75 1.01
N MET A 113 -9.81 11.08 1.66
CA MET A 113 -8.99 12.24 1.31
C MET A 113 -8.42 12.15 -0.11
N LEU A 114 -7.99 10.95 -0.54
CA LEU A 114 -7.52 10.74 -1.92
C LEU A 114 -8.67 10.96 -2.92
N MET A 115 -9.87 10.44 -2.62
CA MET A 115 -11.03 10.59 -3.50
C MET A 115 -11.55 12.04 -3.61
N GLU A 116 -11.20 12.93 -2.67
CA GLU A 116 -11.49 14.37 -2.75
C GLU A 116 -10.67 15.09 -3.84
N LEU A 117 -9.52 14.53 -4.23
CA LEU A 117 -8.74 15.02 -5.40
C LEU A 117 -9.48 14.64 -6.68
N GLN A 118 -10.17 15.58 -7.32
CA GLN A 118 -11.03 15.29 -8.47
C GLN A 118 -10.25 14.84 -9.72
N ASP A 119 -9.03 15.34 -9.89
CA ASP A 119 -8.15 14.92 -10.98
C ASP A 119 -7.53 13.54 -10.64
N GLU A 120 -7.95 12.52 -11.38
CA GLU A 120 -7.44 11.15 -11.19
C GLU A 120 -5.96 11.03 -11.54
N VAL A 121 -5.47 11.78 -12.54
CA VAL A 121 -4.07 11.73 -12.95
C VAL A 121 -3.22 12.27 -11.81
N GLU A 122 -3.54 13.46 -11.32
CA GLU A 122 -2.83 14.07 -10.19
C GLU A 122 -2.87 13.19 -8.94
N ARG A 123 -4.05 12.61 -8.63
CA ARG A 123 -4.21 11.68 -7.50
C ARG A 123 -3.27 10.48 -7.62
N TRP A 124 -3.25 9.82 -8.77
CA TRP A 124 -2.46 8.60 -8.96
C TRP A 124 -0.96 8.88 -9.13
N GLU A 125 -0.58 10.03 -9.68
CA GLU A 125 0.82 10.50 -9.70
C GLU A 125 1.34 10.76 -8.28
N MET A 126 0.54 11.39 -7.41
CA MET A 126 0.89 11.58 -6.01
C MET A 126 1.05 10.23 -5.28
N VAL A 127 0.10 9.31 -5.48
CA VAL A 127 0.18 7.96 -4.90
C VAL A 127 1.43 7.23 -5.39
N GLN A 128 1.77 7.36 -6.68
CA GLN A 128 2.98 6.78 -7.23
C GLN A 128 4.24 7.35 -6.57
N GLY A 129 4.31 8.67 -6.38
CA GLY A 129 5.40 9.33 -5.67
C GLY A 129 5.61 8.75 -4.27
N VAL A 130 4.54 8.58 -3.50
CA VAL A 130 4.59 7.97 -2.15
C VAL A 130 5.17 6.56 -2.20
N TRP A 131 4.74 5.72 -3.15
CA TRP A 131 5.26 4.36 -3.28
C TRP A 131 6.73 4.31 -3.69
N VAL A 132 7.15 5.19 -4.59
CA VAL A 132 8.56 5.34 -4.98
C VAL A 132 9.40 5.76 -3.78
N GLU A 133 8.92 6.72 -2.98
CA GLU A 133 9.60 7.15 -1.76
C GLU A 133 9.70 6.04 -0.72
N MET A 134 8.61 5.30 -0.47
CA MET A 134 8.59 4.17 0.44
C MET A 134 9.54 3.05 -0.01
N LEU A 135 9.57 2.76 -1.30
CA LEU A 135 10.48 1.77 -1.87
C LEU A 135 11.95 2.22 -1.74
N CYS A 136 12.27 3.49 -2.04
CA CYS A 136 13.59 4.06 -1.81
C CYS A 136 13.99 3.98 -0.33
N TYR A 137 13.06 4.29 0.57
CA TYR A 137 13.26 4.22 2.02
C TYR A 137 13.58 2.80 2.48
N SER A 138 12.83 1.83 1.98
CA SER A 138 13.00 0.39 2.22
C SER A 138 14.37 -0.09 1.74
N VAL A 139 14.71 0.18 0.48
CA VAL A 139 15.97 -0.27 -0.14
C VAL A 139 17.20 0.24 0.61
N ARG A 140 17.18 1.50 1.10
CA ARG A 140 18.29 2.06 1.90
C ARG A 140 18.48 1.35 3.24
N ARG A 141 17.42 0.75 3.79
CA ARG A 141 17.40 0.16 5.14
C ARG A 141 17.43 -1.36 5.15
N CYS A 142 17.16 -2.03 4.02
CA CYS A 142 17.31 -3.48 3.89
C CYS A 142 18.75 -3.90 3.49
N ARG A 143 19.64 -2.95 3.13
CA ARG A 143 21.05 -3.22 2.76
C ARG A 143 21.82 -4.06 3.77
N GLY A 144 21.58 -3.86 5.07
CA GLY A 144 22.23 -4.65 6.12
C GLY A 144 21.87 -6.14 6.08
N TYR A 145 20.60 -6.47 5.80
CA TYR A 145 20.14 -7.86 5.64
C TYR A 145 20.71 -8.49 4.36
N LEU A 146 20.74 -7.73 3.27
CA LEU A 146 21.15 -8.24 1.95
C LEU A 146 22.67 -8.46 1.89
N HIS A 147 23.45 -7.62 2.58
CA HIS A 147 24.88 -7.85 2.79
C HIS A 147 25.14 -9.10 3.64
N ALA A 148 24.38 -9.31 4.72
CA ALA A 148 24.51 -10.50 5.56
C ALA A 148 24.14 -11.81 4.84
N LYS A 149 23.33 -11.74 3.77
CA LYS A 149 22.87 -12.90 3.00
C LYS A 149 23.55 -13.04 1.63
N ASN A 150 24.55 -12.20 1.31
CA ASN A 150 25.22 -12.14 -0.01
C ASN A 150 24.25 -11.95 -1.21
N MET A 151 23.16 -11.21 -1.01
CA MET A 151 22.12 -10.98 -2.02
C MET A 151 22.29 -9.60 -2.70
N SER A 152 23.49 -9.27 -3.17
CA SER A 152 23.82 -7.95 -3.74
C SER A 152 23.19 -7.69 -5.11
N GLU A 153 23.05 -8.71 -5.96
CA GLU A 153 22.48 -8.56 -7.31
C GLU A 153 21.01 -8.17 -7.31
N LEU A 154 20.21 -8.73 -6.39
CA LEU A 154 18.77 -8.43 -6.32
C LEU A 154 18.51 -6.99 -5.83
N THR A 155 19.37 -6.48 -4.95
CA THR A 155 19.33 -5.07 -4.52
C THR A 155 19.73 -4.11 -5.62
N GLU A 156 20.72 -4.47 -6.42
CA GLU A 156 21.19 -3.63 -7.53
C GLU A 156 20.13 -3.53 -8.62
N LEU A 157 19.46 -4.63 -8.96
CA LEU A 157 18.34 -4.61 -9.93
C LEU A 157 17.14 -3.78 -9.42
N LEU A 158 16.80 -3.87 -8.13
CA LEU A 158 15.73 -3.05 -7.54
C LEU A 158 16.12 -1.58 -7.48
N LEU A 159 17.37 -1.26 -7.14
CA LEU A 159 17.89 0.11 -7.21
C LEU A 159 17.92 0.62 -8.64
N GLU A 160 18.36 -0.18 -9.60
CA GLU A 160 18.43 0.19 -11.02
C GLU A 160 17.03 0.43 -11.59
N TYR A 161 16.05 -0.41 -11.24
CA TYR A 161 14.65 -0.19 -11.61
C TYR A 161 14.09 1.10 -11.00
N VAL A 162 14.31 1.33 -9.70
CA VAL A 162 13.81 2.53 -8.98
C VAL A 162 14.51 3.81 -9.44
N MET A 163 15.83 3.76 -9.62
CA MET A 163 16.62 4.88 -10.12
C MET A 163 16.38 5.13 -11.61
N GLY A 164 16.03 4.09 -12.39
CA GLY A 164 15.61 4.18 -13.78
C GLY A 164 14.19 4.75 -13.96
N LEU A 165 13.33 4.62 -12.94
CA LEU A 165 12.05 5.33 -12.86
C LEU A 165 12.20 6.79 -12.40
N GLY A 166 13.31 7.15 -11.75
CA GLY A 166 13.60 8.52 -11.31
C GLY A 166 13.46 9.58 -12.43
N PRO A 167 14.03 9.38 -13.63
CA PRO A 167 13.84 10.27 -14.77
C PRO A 167 12.42 10.31 -15.34
N LEU A 168 11.59 9.29 -15.10
CA LEU A 168 10.19 9.24 -15.56
C LEU A 168 9.24 9.90 -14.55
N VAL A 169 9.57 9.87 -13.25
CA VAL A 169 8.78 10.47 -12.16
C VAL A 169 9.19 11.93 -11.89
N LEU A 170 10.46 12.29 -12.11
CA LEU A 170 10.96 13.68 -12.02
C LEU A 170 11.01 14.37 -13.39
N GLY A 171 10.38 13.76 -14.40
CA GLY A 171 10.41 14.15 -15.81
C GLY A 171 9.40 15.21 -16.24
N PHE A 172 8.82 15.98 -15.32
CA PHE A 172 8.19 17.26 -15.62
C PHE A 172 8.71 18.29 -14.61
N ALA A 173 9.56 19.18 -15.12
CA ALA A 173 9.98 20.42 -14.50
C ALA A 173 8.85 21.46 -14.47
#